data_AF-A0A139P1J6-F1
#
_entry.id   AF-A0A139P1J6-F1
#
_cell.length_a   1.000
_cell.length_b   1.000
_cell.length_c   1.000
_cell.angle_alpha   90.00
_cell.angle_beta   90.00
_cell.angle_gamma   90.00
#
_symmetry.space_group_name_H-M   'P 1'
#
loop_
_entity.id
_entity.type
_entity.pdbx_description
1 polymer ?
#
loop_
_entity_poly.entity_id
_entity_poly.type
_entity_poly.pdbx_seq_one_letter_code
_entity_poly.pdbx_strand_id
1 'polypeptide(L)'
;MQALLPSDKTDLTDGTKTTPTAPSQTEVKTADGTWTFKSYDKSEETINGADAHFLGSWTFAADSRTLTGSVTWMDQDNSTGRRPQSVLIHLLADGQDTGISVTVNEAMGWRYSFENLPRYKDGKEIIYSVREDEVEGYSSKADGMNVTNHLAVKPEVREVGKKQILPRTGQNASIWLLALGFLTLGGAVGLIKHQRS
;
A
#
# COMPACT_ATOMS: atom_id res chain seq x y z
N MET A 1 -38.98 3.34 4.00
CA MET A 1 -37.89 2.39 3.71
C MET A 1 -38.50 1.25 2.93
N GLN A 2 -38.05 0.98 1.71
CA GLN A 2 -38.57 -0.15 0.92
C GLN A 2 -38.17 -1.44 1.65
N ALA A 3 -39.15 -2.18 2.16
CA ALA A 3 -38.88 -3.41 2.91
C ALA A 3 -38.29 -4.45 1.96
N LEU A 4 -37.01 -4.76 2.13
CA LEU A 4 -36.34 -5.89 1.47
C LEU A 4 -36.79 -7.24 2.05
N LEU A 5 -37.53 -7.20 3.16
CA LEU A 5 -38.12 -8.37 3.78
C LEU A 5 -39.37 -8.80 2.99
N PRO A 6 -39.50 -10.10 2.69
CA PRO A 6 -40.75 -10.67 2.23
C PRO A 6 -41.88 -10.41 3.22
N SER A 7 -43.11 -10.32 2.72
CA SER A 7 -44.29 -10.21 3.59
C SER A 7 -44.61 -11.54 4.27
N ASP A 8 -44.99 -11.46 5.54
CA ASP A 8 -45.46 -12.62 6.31
C ASP A 8 -46.80 -13.14 5.78
N LYS A 9 -47.01 -14.46 5.90
CA LYS A 9 -48.31 -15.11 5.69
C LYS A 9 -48.96 -15.32 7.06
N THR A 10 -50.14 -14.75 7.28
CA THR A 10 -50.86 -14.84 8.55
C THR A 10 -51.97 -15.90 8.50
N ASP A 11 -52.52 -16.23 9.67
CA ASP A 11 -53.74 -17.02 9.82
C ASP A 11 -53.66 -18.45 9.28
N LEU A 12 -52.47 -19.05 9.31
CA LEU A 12 -52.24 -20.43 8.90
C LEU A 12 -52.57 -21.40 10.04
N THR A 13 -53.33 -22.44 9.73
CA THR A 13 -53.73 -23.47 10.72
C THR A 13 -52.70 -24.58 10.83
N ASP A 14 -52.62 -25.21 12.01
CA ASP A 14 -51.76 -26.39 12.24
C ASP A 14 -52.02 -27.50 11.22
N GLY A 15 -50.94 -28.12 10.75
CA GLY A 15 -50.96 -29.12 9.67
C GLY A 15 -50.94 -28.53 8.26
N THR A 16 -51.09 -27.21 8.09
CA THR A 16 -50.97 -26.55 6.79
C THR A 16 -49.51 -26.53 6.33
N LYS A 17 -49.24 -26.98 5.10
CA LYS A 17 -47.97 -26.71 4.42
C LYS A 17 -47.96 -25.29 3.90
N THR A 18 -46.93 -24.53 4.26
CA THR A 18 -46.70 -23.17 3.77
C THR A 18 -45.36 -23.07 3.04
N THR A 19 -45.26 -22.11 2.14
CA THR A 19 -44.06 -21.79 1.37
C THR A 19 -43.61 -20.36 1.69
N PRO A 20 -42.32 -20.01 1.52
CA PRO A 20 -41.89 -18.64 1.75
C PRO A 20 -42.51 -17.70 0.71
N THR A 21 -42.82 -16.47 1.12
CA THR A 21 -43.18 -15.39 0.20
C THR A 21 -41.90 -14.94 -0.52
N ALA A 22 -41.95 -14.67 -1.83
CA ALA A 22 -40.79 -14.09 -2.52
C ALA A 22 -40.49 -12.67 -1.98
N PRO A 23 -39.21 -12.25 -1.92
CA PRO A 23 -38.89 -10.88 -1.51
C PRO A 23 -39.40 -9.88 -2.56
N SER A 24 -39.68 -8.66 -2.12
CA SER A 24 -40.17 -7.56 -2.99
C SER A 24 -39.16 -7.16 -4.07
N GLN A 25 -37.87 -7.41 -3.81
CA GLN A 25 -36.76 -7.23 -4.74
C GLN A 25 -35.86 -8.45 -4.64
N THR A 26 -35.34 -8.93 -5.77
CA THR A 26 -34.33 -10.00 -5.83
C THR A 26 -32.94 -9.45 -6.14
N GLU A 27 -32.82 -8.15 -6.40
CA GLU A 27 -31.58 -7.45 -6.68
C GLU A 27 -31.57 -6.11 -5.94
N VAL A 28 -30.47 -5.79 -5.25
CA VAL A 28 -30.25 -4.52 -4.58
C VAL A 28 -28.89 -3.97 -5.00
N LYS A 29 -28.89 -2.85 -5.70
CA LYS A 29 -27.66 -2.16 -6.11
C LYS A 29 -27.22 -1.18 -5.04
N THR A 30 -25.94 -1.25 -4.71
CA THR A 30 -25.22 -0.35 -3.80
C THR A 30 -24.07 0.30 -4.55
N ALA A 31 -23.45 1.32 -3.97
CA ALA A 31 -22.23 1.90 -4.55
C ALA A 31 -21.10 0.88 -4.67
N ASP A 32 -21.00 -0.07 -3.73
CA ASP A 32 -19.90 -1.04 -3.68
C ASP A 32 -20.15 -2.29 -4.55
N GLY A 33 -21.38 -2.48 -5.06
CA GLY A 33 -21.75 -3.65 -5.85
C GLY A 33 -23.23 -4.01 -5.76
N THR A 34 -23.55 -5.24 -6.18
CA THR A 34 -24.93 -5.73 -6.29
C THR A 34 -25.17 -6.95 -5.40
N TRP A 35 -26.20 -6.88 -4.56
CA TRP A 35 -26.73 -8.04 -3.86
C TRP A 35 -27.81 -8.73 -4.71
N THR A 36 -27.72 -10.04 -4.85
CA THR A 36 -28.70 -10.87 -5.57
C THR A 36 -29.23 -11.97 -4.66
N PHE A 37 -30.55 -12.03 -4.51
CA PHE A 37 -31.22 -13.12 -3.79
C PHE A 37 -31.00 -14.43 -4.55
N LYS A 38 -30.65 -15.50 -3.82
CA LYS A 38 -30.39 -16.82 -4.39
C LYS A 38 -31.56 -17.76 -4.16
N SER A 39 -31.85 -18.05 -2.90
CA SER A 39 -32.87 -19.02 -2.52
C SER A 39 -33.21 -18.91 -1.04
N TYR A 40 -34.28 -19.57 -0.65
CA TYR A 40 -34.51 -19.91 0.75
C TYR A 40 -33.76 -21.20 1.12
N ASP A 41 -33.56 -21.40 2.42
CA ASP A 41 -33.02 -22.63 3.01
C ASP A 41 -33.90 -23.86 2.77
N LYS A 42 -35.22 -23.65 2.65
CA LYS A 42 -36.21 -24.67 2.34
C LYS A 42 -37.35 -24.09 1.48
N SER A 43 -38.02 -24.95 0.72
CA SER A 43 -39.14 -24.55 -0.16
C SER A 43 -40.49 -24.54 0.53
N GLU A 44 -40.64 -25.30 1.61
CA GLU A 44 -41.88 -25.43 2.39
C GLU A 44 -41.60 -25.85 3.84
N GLU A 45 -42.58 -25.60 4.70
CA GLU A 45 -42.63 -26.08 6.09
C GLU A 45 -44.09 -26.33 6.49
N THR A 46 -44.33 -27.27 7.41
CA THR A 46 -45.66 -27.52 7.97
C THR A 46 -45.81 -26.78 9.30
N ILE A 47 -46.90 -26.02 9.44
CA ILE A 47 -47.23 -25.34 10.70
C ILE A 47 -47.55 -26.39 11.77
N ASN A 48 -46.88 -26.30 12.91
CA ASN A 48 -47.02 -27.27 14.01
C ASN A 48 -46.99 -26.54 15.37
N GLY A 49 -47.98 -25.70 15.63
CA GLY A 49 -48.13 -24.95 16.88
C GLY A 49 -47.13 -23.79 17.03
N ALA A 50 -46.34 -23.47 16.01
CA ALA A 50 -45.37 -22.39 15.99
C ALA A 50 -45.22 -21.80 14.58
N ASP A 51 -44.69 -20.57 14.51
CA ASP A 51 -44.41 -19.87 13.26
C ASP A 51 -43.34 -20.60 12.44
N ALA A 52 -43.59 -20.74 11.14
CA ALA A 52 -42.59 -21.21 10.19
C ALA A 52 -41.64 -20.07 9.82
N HIS A 53 -40.33 -20.35 9.81
CA HIS A 53 -39.30 -19.39 9.42
C HIS A 53 -38.50 -19.91 8.23
N PHE A 54 -38.28 -19.04 7.25
CA PHE A 54 -37.47 -19.31 6.07
C PHE A 54 -36.31 -18.32 6.03
N LEU A 55 -35.09 -18.82 5.90
CA LEU A 55 -33.89 -17.99 5.83
C LEU A 55 -33.49 -17.80 4.36
N GLY A 56 -33.57 -16.55 3.90
CA GLY A 56 -33.15 -16.15 2.57
C GLY A 56 -31.63 -16.00 2.45
N SER A 57 -31.03 -16.59 1.41
CA SER A 57 -29.62 -16.42 1.07
C SER A 57 -29.43 -15.39 -0.03
N TRP A 58 -28.46 -14.50 0.14
CA TRP A 58 -28.07 -13.48 -0.82
C TRP A 58 -26.59 -13.61 -1.19
N THR A 59 -26.23 -13.24 -2.41
CA THR A 59 -24.84 -13.16 -2.86
C THR A 59 -24.51 -11.74 -3.26
N PHE A 60 -23.35 -11.27 -2.84
CA PHE A 60 -22.82 -9.98 -3.24
C PHE A 60 -21.83 -10.13 -4.39
N ALA A 61 -21.98 -9.32 -5.43
CA ALA A 61 -21.02 -9.14 -6.50
C ALA A 61 -20.47 -7.71 -6.43
N ALA A 62 -19.19 -7.57 -6.06
CA ALA A 62 -18.53 -6.28 -5.93
C ALA A 62 -18.35 -5.61 -7.30
N ASP A 63 -18.57 -4.30 -7.36
CA ASP A 63 -18.13 -3.51 -8.52
C ASP A 63 -16.61 -3.35 -8.46
N SER A 64 -15.93 -3.90 -9.46
CA SER A 64 -14.49 -4.00 -9.48
C SER A 64 -13.88 -3.50 -10.79
N ARG A 65 -12.56 -3.25 -10.74
CA ARG A 65 -11.76 -2.82 -11.90
C ARG A 65 -10.41 -3.51 -11.91
N THR A 66 -9.82 -3.53 -13.10
CA THR A 66 -8.40 -3.84 -13.30
C THR A 66 -7.64 -2.55 -13.49
N LEU A 67 -6.55 -2.38 -12.73
CA LEU A 67 -5.61 -1.29 -12.90
C LEU A 67 -4.35 -1.82 -13.55
N THR A 68 -3.83 -1.12 -14.55
CA THR A 68 -2.58 -1.49 -15.23
C THR A 68 -1.56 -0.38 -15.05
N GLY A 69 -0.29 -0.78 -15.02
CA GLY A 69 0.83 0.11 -14.79
C GLY A 69 2.10 -0.34 -15.51
N SER A 70 3.12 0.48 -15.42
CA SER A 70 4.43 0.19 -16.00
C SER A 70 5.56 0.83 -15.22
N VAL A 71 6.74 0.23 -15.31
CA VAL A 71 8.01 0.77 -14.80
C VAL A 71 8.81 1.27 -15.99
N THR A 72 9.17 2.56 -15.97
CA THR A 72 9.99 3.20 -17.00
C THR A 72 11.37 3.50 -16.44
N TRP A 73 12.40 3.14 -17.20
CA TRP A 73 13.79 3.32 -16.81
C TRP A 73 14.44 4.49 -17.56
N MET A 74 14.89 5.50 -16.82
CA MET A 74 15.62 6.67 -17.30
C MET A 74 17.11 6.48 -17.01
N ASP A 75 17.74 5.52 -17.70
CA ASP A 75 19.12 5.07 -17.46
C ASP A 75 19.94 4.83 -18.74
N GLN A 76 19.56 5.51 -19.83
CA GLN A 76 20.23 5.42 -21.13
C GLN A 76 20.32 3.98 -21.65
N ASP A 77 19.17 3.29 -21.66
CA ASP A 77 19.06 1.90 -22.10
C ASP A 77 20.01 0.96 -21.33
N ASN A 78 19.99 1.08 -20.00
CA ASN A 78 20.84 0.30 -19.10
C ASN A 78 22.34 0.38 -19.44
N SER A 79 22.84 1.54 -19.87
CA SER A 79 24.24 1.70 -20.31
C SER A 79 25.29 1.33 -19.25
N THR A 80 24.90 1.39 -17.96
CA THR A 80 25.75 1.03 -16.82
C THR A 80 25.62 -0.42 -16.36
N GLY A 81 24.66 -1.17 -16.90
CA GLY A 81 24.36 -2.55 -16.49
C GLY A 81 23.85 -2.68 -15.05
N ARG A 82 23.42 -1.58 -14.42
CA ARG A 82 22.97 -1.55 -13.02
C ARG A 82 21.49 -1.85 -12.82
N ARG A 83 20.70 -1.86 -13.90
CA ARG A 83 19.27 -2.15 -13.80
C ARG A 83 19.08 -3.55 -13.19
N PRO A 84 18.29 -3.68 -12.11
CA PRO A 84 18.02 -4.99 -11.52
C PRO A 84 17.22 -5.86 -12.48
N GLN A 85 17.24 -7.17 -12.26
CA GLN A 85 16.46 -8.12 -13.07
C GLN A 85 14.95 -7.98 -12.84
N SER A 86 14.54 -7.50 -11.66
CA SER A 86 13.15 -7.27 -11.29
C SER A 86 13.02 -6.24 -10.19
N VAL A 87 11.84 -5.67 -10.05
CA VAL A 87 11.43 -4.80 -8.94
C VAL A 87 10.13 -5.30 -8.32
N LEU A 88 9.83 -4.89 -7.09
CA LEU A 88 8.58 -5.21 -6.40
C LEU A 88 7.70 -3.96 -6.31
N ILE A 89 6.50 -4.03 -6.90
CA ILE A 89 5.52 -2.94 -6.90
C ILE A 89 4.39 -3.28 -5.93
N HIS A 90 4.17 -2.41 -4.95
CA HIS A 90 3.11 -2.47 -3.95
C HIS A 90 1.93 -1.61 -4.36
N LEU A 91 0.72 -2.15 -4.21
CA LEU A 91 -0.52 -1.39 -4.39
C LEU A 91 -0.90 -0.68 -3.09
N LEU A 92 -1.20 0.61 -3.18
CA LEU A 92 -1.80 1.37 -2.10
C LEU A 92 -3.26 1.70 -2.42
N ALA A 93 -4.10 1.66 -1.39
CA ALA A 93 -5.48 2.13 -1.41
C ALA A 93 -5.61 3.29 -0.41
N ASP A 94 -6.06 4.45 -0.88
CA ASP A 94 -6.19 5.68 -0.08
C ASP A 94 -4.90 6.04 0.66
N GLY A 95 -3.75 5.83 0.00
CA GLY A 95 -2.42 6.09 0.54
C GLY A 95 -1.89 5.03 1.52
N GLN A 96 -2.64 3.95 1.80
CA GLN A 96 -2.22 2.87 2.70
C GLN A 96 -1.84 1.62 1.91
N ASP A 97 -0.78 0.92 2.35
CA ASP A 97 -0.36 -0.34 1.76
C ASP A 97 -1.45 -1.40 1.91
N THR A 98 -1.81 -2.07 0.81
CA THR A 98 -2.83 -3.12 0.79
C THR A 98 -2.27 -4.50 1.11
N GLY A 99 -0.94 -4.66 1.12
CA GLY A 99 -0.26 -5.95 1.16
C GLY A 99 -0.27 -6.70 -0.17
N ILE A 100 -0.87 -6.14 -1.22
CA ILE A 100 -0.86 -6.71 -2.57
C ILE A 100 0.34 -6.16 -3.33
N SER A 101 1.14 -7.05 -3.92
CA SER A 101 2.34 -6.68 -4.68
C SER A 101 2.53 -7.54 -5.93
N VAL A 102 3.23 -7.02 -6.92
CA VAL A 102 3.63 -7.73 -8.14
C VAL A 102 5.14 -7.56 -8.36
N THR A 103 5.82 -8.67 -8.62
CA THR A 103 7.21 -8.65 -9.11
C THR A 103 7.20 -8.38 -10.61
N VAL A 104 7.87 -7.31 -11.03
CA VAL A 104 7.89 -6.84 -12.42
C VAL A 104 9.29 -6.97 -12.98
N ASN A 105 9.42 -7.46 -14.21
CA ASN A 105 10.71 -7.68 -14.88
C ASN A 105 10.66 -7.39 -16.38
N GLU A 106 11.81 -7.53 -17.04
CA GLU A 106 11.97 -7.30 -18.48
C GLU A 106 11.18 -8.29 -19.36
N ALA A 107 11.04 -9.56 -18.94
CA ALA A 107 10.27 -10.55 -19.70
C ALA A 107 8.78 -10.17 -19.81
N MET A 108 8.27 -9.39 -18.86
CA MET A 108 6.91 -8.82 -18.85
C MET A 108 6.86 -7.44 -19.55
N GLY A 109 7.95 -7.00 -20.17
CA GLY A 109 8.07 -5.67 -20.77
C GLY A 109 7.95 -4.54 -19.75
N TRP A 110 8.29 -4.80 -18.48
CA TRP A 110 8.13 -3.86 -17.37
C TRP A 110 6.68 -3.35 -17.17
N ARG A 111 5.69 -4.18 -17.49
CA ARG A 111 4.26 -3.89 -17.33
C ARG A 111 3.63 -4.82 -16.29
N TYR A 112 2.57 -4.35 -15.63
CA TYR A 112 1.83 -5.14 -14.63
C TYR A 112 0.36 -4.76 -14.56
N SER A 113 -0.42 -5.60 -13.89
CA SER A 113 -1.83 -5.39 -13.59
C SER A 113 -2.17 -5.82 -12.16
N PHE A 114 -3.16 -5.15 -11.57
CA PHE A 114 -3.87 -5.57 -10.38
C PHE A 114 -5.34 -5.74 -10.74
N GLU A 115 -5.88 -6.95 -10.56
CA GLU A 115 -7.21 -7.34 -11.01
C GLU A 115 -8.20 -7.42 -9.84
N ASN A 116 -9.50 -7.38 -10.17
CA ASN A 116 -10.60 -7.53 -9.21
C ASN A 116 -10.53 -6.55 -8.03
N LEU A 117 -10.01 -5.34 -8.26
CA LEU A 117 -9.93 -4.31 -7.23
C LEU A 117 -11.29 -3.65 -7.04
N PRO A 118 -11.83 -3.56 -5.81
CA PRO A 118 -13.09 -2.87 -5.59
C PRO A 118 -12.97 -1.41 -6.04
N ARG A 119 -14.04 -0.86 -6.62
CA ARG A 119 -14.06 0.56 -6.99
C ARG A 119 -14.37 1.45 -5.79
N TYR A 120 -15.19 0.95 -4.88
CA TYR A 120 -15.69 1.70 -3.75
C TYR A 120 -15.49 0.93 -2.45
N LYS A 121 -15.37 1.70 -1.36
CA LYS A 121 -15.41 1.22 0.01
C LYS A 121 -16.29 2.15 0.82
N ASP A 122 -17.28 1.60 1.51
CA ASP A 122 -18.24 2.35 2.30
C ASP A 122 -18.92 3.48 1.49
N GLY A 123 -19.19 3.22 0.22
CA GLY A 123 -19.81 4.17 -0.71
C GLY A 123 -18.91 5.30 -1.22
N LYS A 124 -17.61 5.28 -0.95
CA LYS A 124 -16.63 6.26 -1.49
C LYS A 124 -15.68 5.58 -2.47
N GLU A 125 -15.34 6.26 -3.56
CA GLU A 125 -14.38 5.73 -4.54
C GLU A 125 -13.00 5.62 -3.88
N ILE A 126 -12.34 4.47 -4.09
CA ILE A 126 -11.00 4.19 -3.57
C ILE A 126 -9.96 4.82 -4.52
N ILE A 127 -9.03 5.59 -3.95
CA ILE A 127 -7.91 6.16 -4.70
C ILE A 127 -6.75 5.18 -4.66
N TYR A 128 -6.47 4.52 -5.79
CA TYR A 128 -5.33 3.63 -5.91
C TYR A 128 -4.07 4.34 -6.43
N SER A 129 -2.94 3.92 -5.90
CA SER A 129 -1.61 4.32 -6.37
C SER A 129 -0.61 3.18 -6.13
N VAL A 130 0.64 3.35 -6.55
CA VAL A 130 1.70 2.37 -6.32
C VAL A 130 2.91 2.94 -5.61
N ARG A 131 3.66 2.04 -4.99
CA ARG A 131 4.99 2.25 -4.43
C ARG A 131 5.90 1.16 -4.98
N GLU A 132 7.14 1.52 -5.28
CA GLU A 132 8.20 0.54 -5.52
C GLU A 132 9.06 0.44 -4.26
N ASP A 133 9.58 -0.75 -3.98
CA ASP A 133 10.65 -0.87 -2.99
C ASP A 133 11.92 -0.12 -3.45
N GLU A 134 12.79 0.22 -2.51
CA GLU A 134 14.02 0.95 -2.84
C GLU A 134 14.88 0.16 -3.84
N VAL A 135 15.27 0.82 -4.93
CA VAL A 135 16.16 0.26 -5.95
C VAL A 135 17.53 0.93 -5.84
N GLU A 136 18.55 0.15 -5.49
CA GLU A 136 19.91 0.66 -5.29
C GLU A 136 20.42 1.40 -6.54
N GLY A 137 20.89 2.63 -6.35
CA GLY A 137 21.43 3.45 -7.43
C GLY A 137 20.39 4.13 -8.31
N TYR A 138 19.11 4.09 -7.94
CA TYR A 138 18.02 4.76 -8.64
C TYR A 138 17.20 5.64 -7.72
N SER A 139 16.65 6.72 -8.28
CA SER A 139 15.59 7.52 -7.66
C SER A 139 14.26 7.13 -8.31
N SER A 140 13.36 6.55 -7.52
CA SER A 140 12.03 6.11 -7.96
C SER A 140 10.98 7.19 -7.72
N LYS A 141 10.03 7.32 -8.66
CA LYS A 141 8.86 8.19 -8.53
C LYS A 141 7.63 7.51 -9.13
N ALA A 142 6.57 7.43 -8.32
CA ALA A 142 5.26 6.99 -8.78
C ALA A 142 4.39 8.18 -9.22
N ASP A 143 3.63 7.99 -10.29
CA ASP A 143 2.51 8.83 -10.72
C ASP A 143 1.32 7.94 -11.07
N GLY A 144 0.32 7.93 -10.17
CA GLY A 144 -0.79 6.99 -10.22
C GLY A 144 -0.30 5.54 -10.18
N MET A 145 -0.48 4.84 -11.31
CA MET A 145 -0.08 3.43 -11.48
C MET A 145 1.25 3.26 -12.23
N ASN A 146 1.95 4.32 -12.61
CA ASN A 146 3.22 4.23 -13.33
C ASN A 146 4.39 4.63 -12.43
N VAL A 147 5.52 3.94 -12.60
CA VAL A 147 6.77 4.22 -11.87
C VAL A 147 7.84 4.64 -12.87
N THR A 148 8.61 5.67 -12.53
CA THR A 148 9.78 6.09 -13.30
C THR A 148 11.02 6.05 -12.41
N ASN A 149 12.01 5.28 -12.86
CA ASN A 149 13.29 5.11 -12.18
C ASN A 149 14.38 5.89 -12.91
N HIS A 150 14.94 6.90 -12.24
CA HIS A 150 16.05 7.68 -12.75
C HIS A 150 17.36 7.18 -12.16
N LEU A 151 18.35 6.91 -13.01
CA LEU A 151 19.68 6.53 -12.54
C LEU A 151 20.25 7.66 -11.66
N ALA A 152 20.59 7.34 -10.42
CA ALA A 152 21.13 8.32 -9.48
C ALA A 152 22.56 8.68 -9.89
N VAL A 153 22.79 9.96 -10.17
CA VAL A 153 24.15 10.48 -10.35
C VAL A 153 24.74 10.69 -8.96
N LYS A 154 25.64 9.79 -8.54
CA LYS A 154 26.42 10.03 -7.32
C LYS A 154 27.21 11.32 -7.54
N PRO A 155 27.13 12.34 -6.67
CA PRO A 155 28.06 13.45 -6.76
C PRO A 155 29.47 12.88 -6.61
N GLU A 156 30.23 12.94 -7.70
CA GLU A 156 31.66 12.67 -7.67
C GLU A 156 32.26 13.74 -6.76
N VAL A 157 32.56 13.38 -5.50
CA VAL A 157 33.48 14.18 -4.68
C VAL A 157 34.81 14.09 -5.40
N ARG A 158 35.08 15.05 -6.27
CA ARG A 158 36.45 15.33 -6.69
C ARG A 158 37.17 15.72 -5.40
N GLU A 159 38.00 14.83 -4.87
CA GLU A 159 39.10 15.22 -4.01
C GLU A 159 39.87 16.30 -4.79
N VAL A 160 39.52 17.57 -4.55
CA VAL A 160 40.29 18.70 -5.08
C VAL A 160 41.65 18.52 -4.46
N GLY A 161 42.61 18.08 -5.29
CA GLY A 161 43.95 17.71 -4.84
C GLY A 161 44.46 18.73 -3.84
N LYS A 162 44.93 18.25 -2.69
CA LYS A 162 45.57 19.09 -1.66
C LYS A 162 46.52 20.04 -2.37
N LYS A 163 46.17 21.33 -2.45
CA LYS A 163 47.08 22.33 -2.96
C LYS A 163 48.21 22.42 -1.93
N GLN A 164 49.31 21.73 -2.21
CA GLN A 164 50.54 21.89 -1.45
C GLN A 164 50.96 23.35 -1.60
N ILE A 165 50.69 24.16 -0.57
CA ILE A 165 51.23 25.51 -0.47
C ILE A 165 52.70 25.34 -0.11
N LEU A 166 53.57 25.33 -1.12
CA LEU A 166 55.02 25.33 -0.91
C LEU A 166 55.40 26.63 -0.18
N PRO A 167 56.15 26.59 0.93
CA PRO A 167 56.65 27.81 1.56
C PRO A 167 57.64 28.48 0.62
N ARG A 168 57.44 29.77 0.33
CA ARG A 168 58.52 30.60 -0.23
C ARG A 168 59.56 30.79 0.87
N THR A 169 60.72 30.17 0.71
CA THR A 169 61.91 30.38 1.54
C THR A 169 62.47 31.77 1.27
N GLY A 170 62.73 32.52 2.36
CA GLY A 170 63.36 33.83 2.33
C GLY A 170 62.44 34.97 2.77
N GLN A 171 61.96 34.93 4.01
CA GLN A 171 61.88 36.04 4.99
C GLN A 171 61.53 35.41 6.35
N ASN A 172 62.34 35.72 7.37
CA ASN A 172 62.39 35.01 8.65
C ASN A 172 61.26 35.45 9.59
N ALA A 173 60.34 34.54 9.94
CA ALA A 173 59.79 34.38 11.29
C ALA A 173 58.86 33.17 11.35
N SER A 174 59.11 32.34 12.35
CA SER A 174 58.55 31.02 12.59
C SER A 174 57.15 31.07 13.23
N ILE A 175 56.30 30.15 12.76
CA ILE A 175 55.07 29.56 13.33
C ILE A 175 54.85 29.82 14.85
N TRP A 176 53.64 30.25 15.27
CA TRP A 176 52.70 29.53 16.16
C TRP A 176 51.34 30.26 16.35
N LEU A 177 50.32 29.42 16.47
CA LEU A 177 48.87 29.56 16.75
C LEU A 177 48.37 30.63 17.75
N LEU A 178 47.14 31.13 17.52
CA LEU A 178 46.07 31.41 18.51
C LEU A 178 44.71 31.18 17.80
N ALA A 179 43.77 30.27 18.14
CA ALA A 179 43.17 29.75 19.39
C ALA A 179 42.04 30.63 20.00
N LEU A 180 40.97 29.93 20.42
CA LEU A 180 39.79 30.31 21.26
C LEU A 180 38.51 30.75 20.54
N GLY A 181 37.30 30.30 20.86
CA GLY A 181 36.74 29.41 21.90
C GLY A 181 35.20 29.36 21.68
N PHE A 182 34.46 28.32 22.07
CA PHE A 182 33.89 28.22 23.42
C PHE A 182 33.58 26.77 23.87
N LEU A 183 33.89 26.56 25.15
CA LEU A 183 33.73 25.42 26.07
C LEU A 183 32.28 24.87 26.17
N THR A 184 32.07 23.55 26.07
CA THR A 184 31.91 22.51 27.12
C THR A 184 30.68 22.58 28.03
N LEU A 185 29.96 21.45 28.15
CA LEU A 185 29.93 20.71 29.43
C LEU A 185 29.69 19.21 29.18
N GLY A 186 30.75 18.41 29.33
CA GLY A 186 30.69 16.96 29.43
C GLY A 186 30.67 16.54 30.90
N GLY A 187 29.92 15.48 31.18
CA GLY A 187 29.82 14.85 32.50
C GLY A 187 31.15 14.27 32.98
N ALA A 188 31.32 14.29 34.31
CA ALA A 188 32.43 13.69 35.01
C ALA A 188 32.22 12.18 35.19
N VAL A 189 33.23 11.39 34.81
CA VAL A 189 33.41 9.99 35.23
C VAL A 189 34.54 9.97 36.26
N GLY A 190 34.32 9.33 37.41
CA GLY A 190 35.30 9.19 38.47
C GLY A 190 36.28 8.02 38.26
N LEU A 191 37.34 7.96 39.07
CA LEU A 191 37.83 6.75 39.78
C LEU A 191 39.07 7.04 40.67
N ILE A 192 38.90 6.79 41.98
CA ILE A 192 39.72 5.98 42.92
C ILE A 192 41.11 6.40 43.49
N LYS A 193 41.14 6.42 44.85
CA LYS A 193 42.16 6.11 45.92
C LYS A 193 43.54 6.84 45.92
N HIS A 194 44.16 7.18 47.07
CA HIS A 194 44.41 6.36 48.28
C HIS A 194 44.84 7.20 49.54
N GLN A 195 44.34 6.79 50.72
CA GLN A 195 44.91 6.62 52.09
C GLN A 195 45.82 7.62 52.88
N ARG A 196 45.49 7.62 54.20
CA ARG A 196 46.28 7.80 55.46
C ARG A 196 46.80 9.23 55.74
N SER A 197 46.78 9.76 56.97
CA SER A 197 46.81 9.21 58.34
C SER A 197 45.74 9.83 59.24
#